data_AF-A0A2D9KS72-F1
#
_entry.id   AF-A0A2D9KS72-F1
#
_cell.length_a   1.000
_cell.length_b   1.000
_cell.length_c   1.000
_cell.angle_alpha   90.00
_cell.angle_beta   90.00
_cell.angle_gamma   90.00
#
_symmetry.space_group_name_H-M   'P 1'
#
loop_
_entity.id
_entity.type
_entity.pdbx_description
1 polymer ?
#
loop_
_entity_poly.entity_id
_entity_poly.type
_entity_poly.pdbx_seq_one_letter_code
_entity_poly.pdbx_strand_id
1 'polypeptide(L)'
;MPSPMEILMDPLSLIVLGMFVLLFLREQLFPSRRLTKVAFWLSPVDTVGFTLIGSFALVLLVGVSPQATTLILLMLIFFAIFQHLNIRMARWLGYLNQRLESHSHQHGKGMHRYNYADVSRYDMLFGTFHNPKSHSESRFYLGSSSRVWEMLIGSDVRQPKQEEETL
;
A
#
# COMPACT_ATOMS: atom_id res chain seq x y z
N MET A 1 -10.16 15.84 -24.68
CA MET A 1 -9.83 15.28 -23.35
C MET A 1 -10.28 16.30 -22.31
N PRO A 2 -10.74 15.88 -21.12
CA PRO A 2 -11.10 16.84 -20.10
C PRO A 2 -9.83 17.51 -19.61
N SER A 3 -9.93 18.78 -19.29
CA SER A 3 -8.87 19.49 -18.59
C SER A 3 -8.61 18.85 -17.23
N PRO A 4 -7.40 19.03 -16.66
CA PRO A 4 -7.12 18.61 -15.27
C PRO A 4 -8.15 19.14 -14.27
N MET A 5 -8.71 20.32 -14.52
CA MET A 5 -9.73 20.93 -13.66
C MET A 5 -11.06 20.18 -13.71
N GLU A 6 -11.49 19.72 -14.89
CA GLU A 6 -12.72 18.92 -15.03
C GLU A 6 -12.59 17.57 -14.34
N ILE A 7 -11.41 16.95 -14.37
CA ILE A 7 -11.13 15.72 -13.62
C ILE A 7 -11.21 15.97 -12.12
N LEU A 8 -10.63 17.07 -11.63
CA LEU A 8 -10.61 17.39 -10.20
C LEU A 8 -12.00 17.71 -9.65
N MET A 9 -12.85 18.34 -10.47
CA MET A 9 -14.22 18.71 -10.11
C MET A 9 -15.25 17.63 -10.42
N ASP A 10 -14.84 16.52 -11.01
CA ASP A 10 -15.71 15.36 -11.22
C ASP A 10 -16.23 14.86 -9.85
N PRO A 11 -17.56 14.63 -9.70
CA PRO A 11 -18.13 14.19 -8.43
C PRO A 11 -17.47 12.93 -7.85
N LEU A 12 -17.06 11.99 -8.70
CA LEU A 12 -16.43 10.75 -8.27
C LEU A 12 -14.99 10.99 -7.80
N SER A 13 -14.24 11.84 -8.50
CA SER A 13 -12.92 12.30 -8.02
C SER A 13 -13.02 12.98 -6.66
N LEU A 14 -14.00 13.86 -6.47
CA LEU A 14 -14.22 14.55 -5.19
C LEU A 14 -14.60 13.58 -4.07
N ILE A 15 -15.41 12.56 -4.36
CA ILE A 15 -15.74 11.51 -3.39
C ILE A 15 -14.47 10.76 -2.97
N VAL A 16 -13.65 10.30 -3.94
CA VAL A 16 -12.43 9.54 -3.66
C VAL A 16 -11.41 10.38 -2.90
N LEU A 17 -11.18 11.63 -3.32
CA LEU A 17 -10.29 12.57 -2.63
C LEU A 17 -10.80 12.91 -1.22
N GLY A 18 -12.12 13.10 -1.05
CA GLY A 18 -12.74 13.29 0.25
C GLY A 18 -12.53 12.09 1.17
N MET A 19 -12.67 10.87 0.65
CA MET A 19 -12.36 9.65 1.39
C MET A 19 -10.89 9.61 1.84
N PHE A 20 -9.94 9.97 0.97
CA PHE A 20 -8.53 10.06 1.36
C PHE A 20 -8.30 11.05 2.50
N VAL A 21 -8.84 12.26 2.39
CA VAL A 21 -8.70 13.29 3.43
C VAL A 21 -9.29 12.80 4.76
N LEU A 22 -10.49 12.21 4.73
CA LEU A 22 -11.14 11.69 5.94
C LEU A 22 -10.35 10.55 6.57
N LEU A 23 -9.85 9.61 5.79
CA LEU A 23 -9.05 8.48 6.29
C LEU A 23 -7.72 8.96 6.85
N PHE A 24 -7.08 9.93 6.19
CA PHE A 24 -5.85 10.54 6.69
C PHE A 24 -6.09 11.28 8.02
N LEU A 25 -7.13 12.11 8.10
CA LEU A 25 -7.48 12.80 9.35
C LEU A 25 -7.81 11.81 10.47
N ARG A 26 -8.57 10.75 10.18
CA ARG A 26 -8.85 9.66 11.12
C ARG A 26 -7.53 9.07 11.62
N GLU A 27 -6.61 8.73 10.72
CA GLU A 27 -5.32 8.16 11.08
C GLU A 27 -4.50 9.09 11.97
N GLN A 28 -4.42 10.38 11.65
CA GLN A 28 -3.66 11.36 12.43
C GLN A 28 -4.25 11.58 13.83
N LEU A 29 -5.58 11.63 13.94
CA LEU A 29 -6.26 11.89 15.22
C LEU A 29 -6.32 10.66 16.13
N PHE A 30 -6.48 9.46 15.55
CA PHE A 30 -6.70 8.22 16.31
C PHE A 30 -5.86 7.04 15.77
N PRO A 31 -4.51 7.16 15.72
CA PRO A 31 -3.65 6.11 15.17
C PRO A 31 -3.74 4.84 16.02
N SER A 32 -3.68 3.68 15.37
CA SER A 32 -3.83 2.38 16.07
C SER A 32 -2.53 1.88 16.70
N ARG A 33 -1.40 2.39 16.21
CA ARG A 33 -0.05 2.18 16.76
C ARG A 33 0.81 3.41 16.50
N ARG A 34 1.91 3.56 17.25
CA ARG A 34 2.93 4.55 16.93
C ARG A 34 3.63 4.14 15.64
N LEU A 35 3.70 5.03 14.66
CA LEU A 35 4.40 4.79 13.40
C LEU A 35 5.86 5.23 13.54
N THR A 36 6.75 4.57 12.80
CA THR A 36 8.00 5.18 12.37
C THR A 36 7.67 6.40 11.50
N LYS A 37 8.48 7.47 11.57
CA LYS A 37 8.19 8.77 10.91
C LYS A 37 8.05 8.72 9.37
N VAL A 38 8.26 7.56 8.76
CA VAL A 38 8.26 7.36 7.32
C VAL A 38 7.45 6.11 6.98
N ALA A 39 6.44 6.28 6.13
CA ALA A 39 5.70 5.22 5.43
C ALA A 39 5.71 5.55 3.93
N PHE A 40 5.52 4.55 3.05
CA PHE A 40 5.57 4.73 1.58
C PHE A 40 6.88 5.32 1.04
N TRP A 41 8.01 4.89 1.58
CA TRP A 41 9.29 5.29 1.04
C TRP A 41 9.63 4.44 -0.19
N LEU A 42 9.45 5.02 -1.37
CA LEU A 42 9.84 4.44 -2.64
C LEU A 42 11.11 5.13 -3.14
N SER A 43 12.03 4.38 -3.73
CA SER A 43 13.16 5.03 -4.43
C SER A 43 12.62 5.88 -5.59
N PRO A 44 13.38 6.88 -6.09
CA PRO A 44 12.97 7.63 -7.27
C PRO A 44 12.71 6.72 -8.48
N VAL A 45 13.49 5.65 -8.64
CA VAL A 45 13.33 4.66 -9.71
C VAL A 45 12.02 3.89 -9.54
N ASP A 46 11.71 3.41 -8.33
CA ASP A 46 10.45 2.72 -8.05
C ASP A 46 9.25 3.63 -8.28
N THR A 47 9.37 4.92 -7.91
CA THR A 47 8.30 5.91 -8.10
C THR A 47 7.99 6.12 -9.58
N VAL A 48 9.02 6.25 -10.43
CA VAL A 48 8.86 6.37 -11.88
C VAL A 48 8.27 5.09 -12.46
N GLY A 49 8.79 3.92 -12.10
CA GLY A 49 8.25 2.64 -12.56
C GLY A 49 6.77 2.46 -12.17
N PHE A 50 6.46 2.67 -10.90
CA PHE A 50 5.11 2.51 -10.35
C PHE A 50 4.09 3.44 -11.02
N THR A 51 4.46 4.69 -11.30
CA THR A 51 3.56 5.67 -11.92
C THR A 51 3.40 5.47 -13.44
N LEU A 52 4.46 5.07 -14.14
CA LEU A 52 4.43 4.94 -15.59
C LEU A 52 3.84 3.61 -16.06
N ILE A 53 4.13 2.49 -15.38
CA ILE A 53 3.72 1.16 -15.86
C ILE A 53 2.21 1.05 -15.96
N GLY A 54 1.47 1.48 -14.94
CA GLY A 54 0.00 1.43 -14.94
C GLY A 54 -0.61 2.30 -16.05
N SER A 55 -0.11 3.53 -16.20
CA SER A 55 -0.58 4.48 -17.22
C SER A 55 -0.29 3.99 -18.64
N PHE A 56 0.93 3.46 -18.87
CA PHE A 56 1.33 2.86 -20.13
C PHE A 56 0.44 1.66 -20.49
N ALA A 57 0.25 0.74 -19.55
CA ALA A 57 -0.56 -0.45 -19.78
C ALA A 57 -2.02 -0.10 -20.11
N LEU A 58 -2.66 0.79 -19.34
CA LEU A 58 -4.08 1.11 -19.51
C LEU A 58 -4.34 1.90 -20.80
N VAL A 59 -3.52 2.91 -21.13
CA VAL A 59 -3.76 3.78 -22.30
C VAL A 59 -3.23 3.14 -23.58
N LEU A 60 -2.02 2.60 -23.59
CA LEU A 60 -1.36 2.17 -24.83
C LEU A 60 -1.57 0.70 -25.16
N LEU A 61 -1.63 -0.19 -24.17
CA LEU A 61 -1.85 -1.62 -24.42
C LEU A 61 -3.33 -1.98 -24.44
N VAL A 62 -4.08 -1.55 -23.43
CA VAL A 62 -5.53 -1.85 -23.33
C VAL A 62 -6.37 -0.89 -24.16
N GLY A 63 -5.91 0.34 -24.38
CA GLY A 63 -6.65 1.34 -25.16
C GLY A 63 -7.78 2.02 -24.39
N VAL A 64 -7.72 2.04 -23.05
CA VAL A 64 -8.70 2.74 -22.21
C VAL A 64 -8.52 4.24 -22.36
N SER A 65 -9.62 5.00 -22.38
CA SER A 65 -9.54 6.46 -22.47
C SER A 65 -8.73 7.02 -21.28
N PRO A 66 -8.01 8.15 -21.46
CA PRO A 66 -7.28 8.78 -20.36
C PRO A 66 -8.16 9.09 -19.14
N GLN A 67 -9.42 9.45 -19.38
CA GLN A 67 -10.40 9.72 -18.32
C GLN A 67 -10.70 8.49 -17.47
N ALA A 68 -11.04 7.38 -18.12
CA ALA A 68 -11.30 6.12 -17.42
C ALA A 68 -10.02 5.59 -16.76
N THR A 69 -8.86 5.77 -17.40
CA THR A 69 -7.55 5.44 -16.81
C THR A 69 -7.34 6.19 -15.49
N THR A 70 -7.57 7.50 -15.45
CA THR A 70 -7.43 8.29 -14.22
C THR A 70 -8.33 7.77 -13.11
N LEU A 71 -9.60 7.46 -13.42
CA LEU A 71 -10.52 6.93 -12.44
C LEU A 71 -10.08 5.56 -11.91
N ILE A 72 -9.64 4.66 -12.81
CA ILE A 72 -9.12 3.34 -12.45
C ILE A 72 -7.91 3.49 -11.53
N LEU A 73 -6.96 4.36 -11.88
CA LEU A 73 -5.75 4.60 -11.08
C LEU A 73 -6.09 5.19 -9.71
N LEU A 74 -7.03 6.14 -9.63
CA LEU A 74 -7.51 6.68 -8.35
C LEU A 74 -8.11 5.60 -7.45
N MET A 75 -8.89 4.69 -8.02
CA MET A 75 -9.46 3.56 -7.29
C MET A 75 -8.39 2.54 -6.84
N LEU A 76 -7.41 2.23 -7.70
CA LEU A 76 -6.30 1.35 -7.36
C LEU A 76 -5.46 1.94 -6.23
N ILE A 77 -5.11 3.23 -6.32
CA ILE A 77 -4.38 3.94 -5.26
C ILE A 77 -5.20 3.98 -3.96
N PHE A 78 -6.53 4.13 -4.05
CA PHE A 78 -7.40 4.08 -2.89
C PHE A 78 -7.31 2.74 -2.17
N PHE A 79 -7.46 1.63 -2.88
CA PHE A 79 -7.37 0.30 -2.29
C PHE A 79 -5.96 -0.01 -1.77
N ALA A 80 -4.93 0.42 -2.49
CA ALA A 80 -3.53 0.29 -2.09
C ALA A 80 -3.22 1.08 -0.81
N ILE A 81 -3.72 2.31 -0.66
CA ILE A 81 -3.55 3.08 0.57
C ILE A 81 -4.39 2.50 1.70
N PHE A 82 -5.62 2.06 1.42
CA PHE A 82 -6.54 1.53 2.42
C PHE A 82 -5.91 0.40 3.26
N GLN A 83 -5.17 -0.50 2.62
CA GLN A 83 -4.46 -1.59 3.30
C GLN A 83 -3.22 -1.16 4.10
N HIS A 84 -2.76 0.08 3.99
CA HIS A 84 -1.65 0.63 4.78
C HIS A 84 -2.09 1.59 5.89
N LEU A 85 -3.39 1.95 5.93
CA LEU A 85 -3.93 2.86 6.92
C LEU A 85 -3.68 2.35 8.34
N ASN A 86 -3.12 3.20 9.19
CA ASN A 86 -2.85 2.88 10.60
C ASN A 86 -4.12 2.96 11.48
N ILE A 87 -5.17 2.27 11.05
CA ILE A 87 -6.49 2.33 11.63
C ILE A 87 -6.97 0.90 11.95
N ARG A 88 -7.53 0.70 13.13
CA ARG A 88 -8.12 -0.58 13.53
C ARG A 88 -9.41 -0.75 12.75
N MET A 89 -9.40 -1.67 11.79
CA MET A 89 -10.53 -1.88 10.89
C MET A 89 -11.42 -3.04 11.37
N ALA A 90 -12.73 -2.90 11.16
CA ALA A 90 -13.67 -3.99 11.40
C ALA A 90 -13.33 -5.19 10.48
N ARG A 91 -13.28 -6.39 11.05
CA ARG A 91 -12.78 -7.59 10.35
C ARG A 91 -13.59 -7.95 9.08
N TRP A 92 -14.87 -7.60 9.05
CA TRP A 92 -15.75 -7.87 7.91
C TRP A 92 -15.34 -7.07 6.66
N LEU A 93 -14.70 -5.90 6.82
CA LEU A 93 -14.17 -5.13 5.70
C LEU A 93 -13.12 -5.93 4.91
N GLY A 94 -12.43 -6.85 5.59
CA GLY A 94 -11.44 -7.76 5.00
C GLY A 94 -12.01 -8.66 3.91
N TYR A 95 -13.33 -8.87 3.85
CA TYR A 95 -13.94 -9.63 2.76
C TYR A 95 -14.16 -8.80 1.48
N LEU A 96 -14.13 -7.47 1.58
CA LEU A 96 -14.28 -6.57 0.45
C LEU A 96 -12.92 -6.09 -0.05
N ASN A 97 -12.09 -5.57 0.86
CA ASN A 97 -10.77 -5.04 0.58
C ASN A 97 -9.76 -5.54 1.60
N GLN A 98 -8.50 -5.60 1.20
CA GLN A 98 -7.41 -5.96 2.08
C GLN A 98 -7.28 -4.92 3.21
N ARG A 99 -7.26 -5.38 4.46
CA ARG A 99 -7.08 -4.54 5.67
C ARG A 99 -5.62 -4.48 6.06
N LEU A 100 -5.26 -3.53 6.93
CA LEU A 100 -3.91 -3.44 7.51
C LEU A 100 -3.43 -4.75 8.13
N GLU A 101 -4.29 -5.47 8.86
CA GLU A 101 -3.89 -6.74 9.47
C GLU A 101 -3.62 -7.84 8.42
N SER A 102 -4.42 -7.92 7.37
CA SER A 102 -4.22 -8.85 6.24
C SER A 102 -2.95 -8.54 5.47
N HIS A 103 -2.72 -7.27 5.17
CA HIS A 103 -1.54 -6.80 4.46
C HIS A 103 -0.26 -6.93 5.31
N SER A 104 -0.36 -6.67 6.60
CA SER A 104 0.73 -6.94 7.54
C SER A 104 1.11 -8.42 7.57
N HIS A 105 0.17 -9.34 7.36
CA HIS A 105 0.45 -10.76 7.23
C HIS A 105 1.14 -11.11 5.91
N GLN A 106 0.74 -10.49 4.80
CA GLN A 106 1.43 -10.61 3.50
C GLN A 106 2.91 -10.22 3.61
N HIS A 107 3.21 -9.16 4.37
CA HIS A 107 4.58 -8.73 4.67
C HIS A 107 5.21 -9.40 5.90
N GLY A 108 4.56 -10.42 6.46
CA GLY A 108 5.03 -11.07 7.69
C GLY A 108 6.38 -11.76 7.50
N LYS A 109 7.23 -11.74 8.52
CA LYS A 109 8.51 -12.44 8.52
C LYS A 109 8.29 -13.94 8.30
N GLY A 110 8.95 -14.49 7.29
CA GLY A 110 8.80 -15.91 6.88
C GLY A 110 7.46 -16.24 6.21
N MET A 111 6.63 -15.24 5.93
CA MET A 111 5.39 -15.40 5.18
C MET A 111 5.68 -15.06 3.72
N HIS A 112 5.41 -16.02 2.83
CA HIS A 112 5.61 -15.89 1.38
C HIS A 112 4.37 -16.30 0.58
N ARG A 113 3.21 -16.35 1.26
CA ARG A 113 1.93 -16.74 0.70
C ARG A 113 0.83 -15.87 1.31
N TYR A 114 -0.28 -15.74 0.58
CA TYR A 114 -1.54 -15.07 0.94
C TYR A 114 -1.62 -13.58 0.61
N ASN A 115 -2.85 -13.12 0.39
CA ASN A 115 -3.25 -11.71 0.32
C ASN A 115 -2.51 -10.92 -0.78
N TYR A 116 -2.52 -11.43 -2.01
CA TYR A 116 -1.82 -10.83 -3.14
C TYR A 116 -2.55 -9.66 -3.78
N ALA A 117 -3.87 -9.58 -3.62
CA ALA A 117 -4.69 -8.60 -4.30
C ALA A 117 -5.26 -7.58 -3.31
N ASP A 118 -5.28 -6.30 -3.71
CA ASP A 118 -5.89 -5.25 -2.89
C ASP A 118 -7.38 -5.55 -2.63
N VAL A 119 -8.07 -6.10 -3.63
CA VAL A 119 -9.47 -6.56 -3.51
C VAL A 119 -9.50 -8.04 -3.16
N SER A 120 -9.83 -8.34 -1.90
CA SER A 120 -9.77 -9.67 -1.28
C SER A 120 -10.52 -10.78 -2.04
N ARG A 121 -11.53 -10.44 -2.85
CA ARG A 121 -12.30 -11.42 -3.63
C ARG A 121 -11.42 -12.24 -4.58
N TYR A 122 -10.35 -11.65 -5.11
CA TYR A 122 -9.44 -12.37 -5.99
C TYR A 122 -8.61 -13.38 -5.19
N ASP A 123 -8.15 -13.02 -4.01
CA ASP A 123 -7.50 -13.98 -3.11
C ASP A 123 -8.43 -15.10 -2.65
N MET A 124 -9.73 -14.82 -2.47
CA MET A 124 -10.71 -15.87 -2.17
C MET A 124 -10.86 -16.82 -3.35
N LEU A 125 -10.96 -16.27 -4.57
CA LEU A 125 -11.09 -17.04 -5.80
C LEU A 125 -9.90 -17.98 -6.01
N PHE A 126 -8.69 -17.52 -5.71
CA PHE A 126 -7.45 -18.30 -5.93
C PHE A 126 -6.94 -19.02 -4.68
N GLY A 127 -7.69 -19.05 -3.58
CA GLY A 127 -7.32 -19.78 -2.37
C GLY A 127 -6.10 -19.21 -1.63
N THR A 128 -5.90 -17.90 -1.74
CA THR A 128 -4.81 -17.14 -1.11
C THR A 128 -5.33 -16.14 -0.08
N PHE A 129 -6.63 -16.17 0.26
CA PHE A 129 -7.21 -15.25 1.23
C PHE A 129 -6.87 -15.60 2.68
N HIS A 130 -6.35 -14.62 3.43
CA HIS A 130 -6.14 -14.70 4.87
C HIS A 130 -6.57 -13.40 5.58
N ASN A 131 -7.48 -13.50 6.55
CA ASN A 131 -8.06 -12.34 7.24
C ASN A 131 -7.81 -12.38 8.76
N PRO A 132 -6.57 -12.10 9.23
CA PRO A 132 -6.18 -12.26 10.63
C PRO A 132 -6.82 -11.22 11.55
N LYS A 133 -6.86 -11.51 12.86
CA LYS A 133 -7.35 -10.57 13.88
C LYS A 133 -6.33 -9.50 14.25
N SER A 134 -5.04 -9.76 14.02
CA SER A 134 -3.92 -8.94 14.46
C SER A 134 -2.83 -8.84 13.41
N HIS A 135 -1.96 -7.86 13.55
CA HIS A 135 -0.79 -7.64 12.72
C HIS A 135 0.24 -8.76 12.89
N SER A 136 1.01 -9.00 11.82
CA SER A 136 2.20 -9.86 11.86
C SER A 136 3.46 -8.99 11.96
N GLU A 137 4.52 -9.52 12.57
CA GLU A 137 5.81 -8.84 12.57
C GLU A 137 6.45 -8.93 11.18
N SER A 138 6.87 -7.79 10.61
CA SER A 138 7.38 -7.68 9.23
C SER A 138 8.86 -7.29 9.13
N ARG A 139 9.57 -7.22 10.25
CA ARG A 139 10.98 -6.81 10.28
C ARG A 139 11.90 -8.00 10.06
N PHE A 140 13.06 -7.79 9.43
CA PHE A 140 14.10 -8.81 9.38
C PHE A 140 14.63 -9.09 10.80
N TYR A 141 15.02 -8.02 11.50
CA TYR A 141 15.46 -8.01 12.89
C TYR A 141 15.22 -6.60 13.48
N LEU A 142 15.38 -6.44 14.80
CA LEU A 142 15.21 -5.15 15.45
C LEU A 142 16.30 -4.17 14.97
N GLY A 143 15.90 -3.00 14.45
CA GLY A 143 16.83 -2.00 13.91
C GLY A 143 17.04 -2.07 12.41
N SER A 144 16.64 -3.16 11.72
CA SER A 144 16.84 -3.26 10.26
C SER A 144 16.21 -2.09 9.47
N SER A 145 15.07 -1.57 9.94
CA SER A 145 14.35 -0.46 9.30
C SER A 145 15.04 0.91 9.40
N SER A 146 16.06 1.09 10.26
CA SER A 146 16.77 2.38 10.38
C SER A 146 17.90 2.53 9.36
N ARG A 147 18.29 1.46 8.65
CA ARG A 147 19.38 1.42 7.66
C ARG A 147 18.97 2.05 6.30
N VAL A 148 18.33 3.22 6.34
CA VAL A 148 17.73 3.89 5.16
C VAL A 148 18.76 4.20 4.08
N TRP A 149 19.92 4.74 4.44
CA TRP A 149 20.97 5.05 3.47
C TRP A 149 21.52 3.83 2.74
N GLU A 150 21.64 2.71 3.45
CA GLU A 150 22.14 1.46 2.91
C GLU A 150 21.13 0.87 1.92
N MET A 151 19.83 0.87 2.28
CA MET A 151 18.76 0.49 1.34
C MET A 151 18.76 1.38 0.09
N LEU A 152 19.04 2.68 0.25
CA LEU A 152 19.04 3.65 -0.83
C LEU A 152 20.11 3.44 -1.90
N ILE A 153 21.28 2.95 -1.49
CA ILE A 153 22.39 2.64 -2.39
C ILE A 153 22.38 1.17 -2.83
N GLY A 154 21.33 0.43 -2.49
CA GLY A 154 21.14 -0.97 -2.90
C GLY A 154 21.92 -2.00 -2.07
N SER A 155 22.42 -1.62 -0.89
CA SER A 155 23.10 -2.55 0.02
C SER A 155 22.12 -3.54 0.65
N ASP A 156 22.57 -4.78 0.84
CA ASP A 156 21.80 -5.81 1.54
C ASP A 156 21.75 -5.53 3.05
N VAL A 157 20.54 -5.39 3.59
CA VAL A 157 20.27 -5.11 5.02
C VAL A 157 19.57 -6.27 5.74
N ARG A 158 19.55 -7.47 5.15
CA ARG A 158 18.83 -8.63 5.73
C ARG A 158 19.47 -9.15 7.01
N GLN A 159 20.78 -8.97 7.16
CA GLN A 159 21.55 -9.42 8.33
C GLN A 159 22.05 -8.22 9.16
N PRO A 160 22.17 -8.35 10.50
CA PRO A 160 22.81 -7.35 11.36
C PRO A 160 24.23 -7.05 10.91
N LYS A 161 24.76 -5.88 11.27
CA LYS A 161 26.21 -5.64 11.15
C LYS A 161 26.93 -6.50 12.19
N GLN A 162 28.12 -7.00 11.88
CA GLN A 162 28.92 -7.82 12.81
C GLN A 162 29.14 -7.13 14.17
N GLU A 163 29.18 -5.80 14.20
CA GLU A 163 29.31 -5.00 15.44
C GLU A 163 28.03 -5.00 16.31
N GLU A 164 26.86 -5.28 15.73
CA GLU A 164 25.57 -5.32 16.42
C GLU A 164 25.25 -6.72 17.00
N GLU A 165 26.01 -7.77 16.63
CA GLU A 165 25.82 -9.14 17.17
C GLU A 165 26.36 -9.32 18.60
N THR A 166 27.18 -8.37 19.09
CA THR A 166 27.89 -8.45 20.38
C THR A 166 27.27 -7.64 21.52
N LEU A 167 26.09 -7.04 21.32
CA LEU A 167 25.32 -6.30 22.33
C LEU A 167 23.99 -7.00 22.66
#